data_AF-A0AAV5EIR0-F1
#
_entry.id   AF-A0AAV5EIR0-F1
#
_cell.length_a   1.000
_cell.length_b   1.000
_cell.length_c   1.000
_cell.angle_alpha   90.00
_cell.angle_beta   90.00
_cell.angle_gamma   90.00
#
_symmetry.space_group_name_H-M   'P 1'
#
loop_
_entity.id
_entity.type
_entity.pdbx_description
1 polymer ?
#
loop_
_entity_poly.entity_id
_entity_poly.type
_entity_poly.pdbx_seq_one_letter_code
_entity_poly.pdbx_strand_id
1 'polypeptide(L)' 'MSVMLFARLLQGFTWSKPEGVAAIDLSESKHDTFMAKPLVLRAEPRLPAHLYPTISSYFVSGIYMMH' A
#
# COMPACT_ATOMS: atom_id res chain seq x y z
N MET A 1 5.10 8.86 -17.27
CA MET A 1 5.91 9.08 -16.03
C MET A 1 5.47 8.22 -14.83
N SER A 2 4.28 7.59 -14.87
CA SER A 2 3.74 6.81 -13.74
C SER A 2 4.52 5.54 -13.36
N VAL A 3 5.21 4.92 -14.32
CA VAL A 3 5.98 3.69 -14.08
C VAL A 3 7.10 3.89 -13.05
N MET A 4 7.83 5.01 -13.09
CA MET A 4 8.91 5.27 -12.13
C MET A 4 8.38 5.51 -10.72
N LEU A 5 7.24 6.21 -10.59
CA LEU A 5 6.60 6.43 -9.29
C LEU A 5 6.09 5.11 -8.71
N PHE A 6 5.43 4.31 -9.54
CA PHE A 6 4.93 3.00 -9.14
C PHE A 6 6.06 2.05 -8.72
N ALA A 7 7.18 2.04 -9.45
CA ALA A 7 8.35 1.24 -9.09
C ALA A 7 8.91 1.62 -7.71
N ARG A 8 8.98 2.91 -7.38
CA ARG A 8 9.43 3.38 -6.06
C ARG A 8 8.48 2.96 -4.94
N LEU A 9 7.17 3.02 -5.20
CA LEU A 9 6.15 2.55 -4.26
C LEU A 9 6.24 1.03 -4.04
N LEU A 10 6.45 0.26 -5.10
CA LEU A 10 6.63 -1.19 -4.97
C LEU A 10 7.94 -1.56 -4.27
N GLN A 11 9.00 -0.78 -4.47
CA GLN A 11 10.33 -1.02 -3.93
C GLN A 11 10.46 -0.60 -2.45
N GLY A 12 9.78 0.47 -2.03
CA GLY A 12 9.89 1.02 -0.67
C GLY A 12 9.12 0.27 0.41
N PHE A 13 8.17 -0.59 0.02
CA PHE A 13 7.25 -1.24 0.95
C PHE A 13 7.17 -2.75 0.73
N THR A 14 6.97 -3.49 1.82
CA THR A 14 6.48 -4.86 1.80
C THR A 14 4.96 -4.81 1.75
N TRP A 15 4.37 -5.58 0.85
CA TRP A 15 2.93 -5.57 0.62
C TRP A 15 2.32 -6.87 1.12
N SER A 16 1.24 -6.76 1.88
CA SER A 16 0.48 -7.91 2.37
C SER A 16 -1.01 -7.69 2.16
N LYS A 17 -1.76 -8.80 2.15
CA LYS A 17 -3.22 -8.74 2.09
C LYS A 17 -3.77 -8.17 3.41
N PRO A 18 -4.86 -7.38 3.39
CA PRO A 18 -5.56 -6.98 4.60
C PRO A 18 -6.03 -8.22 5.39
N GLU A 19 -6.22 -8.03 6.70
CA GLU A 19 -6.81 -9.07 7.55
C GLU A 19 -8.23 -9.41 7.08
N GLY A 20 -8.62 -10.69 7.22
CA GLY A 20 -9.92 -11.18 6.74
C GLY A 20 -10.06 -11.37 5.23
N VAL A 21 -9.12 -10.90 4.41
CA VAL A 21 -9.11 -11.17 2.95
C VAL A 21 -8.43 -12.51 2.68
N ALA A 22 -9.13 -13.47 2.08
CA ALA A 22 -8.56 -14.78 1.77
C ALA A 22 -7.54 -14.71 0.63
N ALA A 23 -7.89 -14.03 -0.47
CA ALA A 23 -7.04 -13.82 -1.64
C ALA A 23 -7.35 -12.45 -2.26
N ILE A 24 -6.34 -11.87 -2.91
CA ILE A 24 -6.50 -10.61 -3.64
C ILE A 24 -7.15 -10.89 -4.99
N ASP A 25 -8.28 -10.24 -5.25
CA ASP A 25 -9.02 -10.34 -6.51
C ASP A 25 -8.49 -9.29 -7.50
N LEU A 26 -7.84 -9.75 -8.56
CA LEU A 26 -7.28 -8.92 -9.63
C LEU A 26 -8.10 -9.01 -10.92
N SER A 27 -9.37 -9.44 -10.84
CA SER A 27 -10.23 -9.59 -12.01
C SER A 27 -10.48 -8.25 -12.70
N GLU A 28 -10.47 -8.24 -14.03
CA GLU A 28 -10.83 -7.07 -14.84
C GLU A 28 -12.35 -6.82 -14.81
N SER A 29 -12.76 -5.56 -14.95
CA SER A 29 -14.16 -5.16 -15.09
C SER A 29 -14.75 -5.72 -16.38
N LYS A 30 -16.07 -5.91 -16.40
CA LYS A 30 -16.77 -6.41 -17.58
C LYS A 30 -16.93 -5.36 -18.69
N HIS A 31 -16.77 -4.08 -18.35
CA HIS A 31 -17.18 -2.97 -19.21
C HIS A 31 -16.05 -1.98 -19.51
N ASP A 32 -14.89 -2.16 -18.89
CA ASP A 32 -13.76 -1.25 -18.96
C ASP A 32 -12.46 -2.00 -18.62
N THR A 33 -11.33 -1.30 -18.74
CA THR A 33 -9.99 -1.85 -18.49
C THR A 33 -9.51 -1.66 -17.04
N PHE A 34 -10.41 -1.32 -16.11
CA PHE A 34 -10.10 -1.23 -14.69
C PHE A 34 -10.33 -2.57 -13.99
N MET A 35 -9.84 -2.69 -12.75
CA MET A 35 -10.17 -3.85 -11.91
C MET A 35 -11.65 -3.82 -11.51
N ALA A 36 -12.27 -5.00 -11.46
CA ALA A 36 -13.65 -5.18 -11.02
C ALA A 36 -13.88 -4.72 -9.57
N LYS A 37 -12.83 -4.76 -8.74
CA LYS A 37 -12.81 -4.23 -7.38
C LYS A 37 -11.53 -3.42 -7.16
N PRO A 38 -11.54 -2.39 -6.31
CA PRO A 38 -10.33 -1.66 -5.96
C PRO A 38 -9.25 -2.59 -5.38
N LEU A 39 -8.00 -2.40 -5.80
CA LEU A 39 -6.86 -3.09 -5.21
C LEU A 39 -6.56 -2.53 -3.82
N VAL A 40 -6.79 -3.33 -2.78
CA VAL A 40 -6.52 -2.96 -1.39
C VAL A 40 -5.42 -3.84 -0.83
N LEU A 41 -4.34 -3.22 -0.35
CA LEU A 41 -3.19 -3.88 0.22
C LEU A 41 -2.70 -3.12 1.46
N ARG A 42 -2.09 -3.83 2.41
CA ARG A 42 -1.39 -3.26 3.55
C ARG A 42 0.08 -3.07 3.19
N ALA A 43 0.58 -1.85 3.35
CA ALA A 43 1.97 -1.49 3.06
C ALA A 43 2.76 -1.35 4.36
N GLU A 44 3.84 -2.11 4.48
CA GLU A 44 4.79 -2.01 5.59
C GLU A 44 6.12 -1.41 5.08
N PRO A 45 6.62 -0.31 5.66
CA PRO A 45 7.87 0.29 5.23
C PRO A 45 9.05 -0.70 5.42
N ARG A 46 9.93 -0.84 4.42
CA ARG A 46 11.07 -1.77 4.50
C ARG A 46 12.25 -1.24 5.29
N LEU A 47 12.34 0.06 5.49
CA LEU A 47 13.42 0.66 6.27
C LEU A 47 13.03 0.71 7.75
N PRO A 48 14.00 0.60 8.67
CA PRO A 48 13.76 0.83 10.09
C PRO A 48 13.16 2.21 10.38
N ALA A 49 12.28 2.28 11.37
CA ALA A 49 11.56 3.51 11.76
C ALA A 49 12.49 4.72 12.01
N HIS A 50 13.68 4.48 12.57
CA HIS A 50 14.66 5.54 12.89
C HIS A 50 15.31 6.19 11.66
N LEU A 51 15.18 5.59 10.47
CA LEU A 51 15.66 6.17 9.21
C LEU A 51 14.64 7.12 8.58
N TYR A 52 13.40 7.10 9.08
CA TYR A 52 12.42 8.10 8.69
C TYR A 52 12.64 9.33 9.55
N PRO A 53 12.79 10.53 8.96
CA PRO A 53 12.81 11.75 9.75
C PRO A 53 11.53 11.78 10.58
N THR A 54 11.65 12.14 11.86
CA THR A 54 10.51 12.30 12.76
C THR A 54 9.63 13.42 12.25
N ILE A 55 8.77 13.13 11.28
CA ILE A 55 7.75 14.04 10.80
C ILE A 55 6.86 14.28 12.01
N SER A 56 6.85 15.52 12.50
CA SER A 56 6.08 15.95 13.66
C SER A 56 4.67 15.33 13.66
N SER A 57 4.46 14.42 14.62
CA SER A 57 3.24 13.81 15.19
C SER A 57 1.96 13.54 14.37
N TYR A 58 1.64 14.26 13.30
CA TYR A 58 0.34 14.17 12.62
C TYR A 58 0.26 13.10 11.53
N PHE A 59 1.38 12.78 10.86
CA PHE A 59 1.37 11.81 9.74
C PHE A 59 1.64 10.37 10.19
N VAL A 60 2.41 10.20 11.27
CA VAL A 60 2.79 8.88 11.80
C VAL A 60 1.62 8.24 12.56
N SER A 61 0.81 9.03 13.28
CA SER A 61 -0.34 8.53 14.03
C SER A 61 -1.34 7.77 13.14
N GLY A 62 -1.57 8.22 11.89
CA GLY A 62 -2.49 7.57 10.95
C GLY A 62 -2.03 6.19 10.45
N ILE A 63 -0.73 5.90 10.45
CA ILE A 63 -0.17 4.62 9.99
C ILE A 63 -0.11 3.60 11.15
N TYR A 64 0.08 4.06 12.38
CA TYR A 64 0.15 3.21 13.58
C TYR A 64 -1.21 2.96 14.25
N MET A 65 -2.25 3.73 13.93
CA MET A 65 -3.63 3.55 14.46
C MET A 65 -4.47 2.48 13.73
N MET A 66 -3.88 1.74 12.79
CA MET A 66 -4.56 0.66 12.04
C MET A 66 -4.24 -0.73 12.62
N HIS A 67 -4.24 -0.87 13.95
CA HIS A 67 -4.07 -2.13 14.68
C HIS A 67 -5.18 -2.29 15.72
#